data_AF-D1GFS0-F1
#
_entry.id   AF-D1GFS0-F1
#
_cell.length_a   1.000
_cell.length_b   1.000
_cell.length_c   1.000
_cell.angle_alpha   90.00
_cell.angle_beta   90.00
_cell.angle_gamma   90.00
#
_symmetry.space_group_name_H-M   'P 1'
#
loop_
_entity.id
_entity.type
_entity.pdbx_description
1 polymer ?
#
loop_
_entity_poly.entity_id
_entity_poly.type
_entity_poly.pdbx_seq_one_letter_code
_entity_poly.pdbx_strand_id
1 'polypeptide(L)'
;CDPCTTWCDAISMRMGYYGDFVFDRVLKTDVNKEFEMGEALAGASGNTTSTLSKLVERTNPAYGKHMQDAEMFTNAACMTLNIWDRFDVFCTLGATSGYLKGNSASFNLVGLFGDGVNATKPAADSIPNVQLNQSVVELYTDTTFAWSVGARAALWECGCATLGASFQYAQSKPKIEELNVLCNAAEFTINKPKGYVGKEFPLDLTAGTDAATGTKDASINYHEWQASLSLSYRLNMFTPYIGVKWSRASFDSDTIRIAQPRLVTPVVDITTLNPTIAGCGSVAGANTEGQISDTMQI
;
A
#
# COMPACT_ATOMS: atom_id res chain seq x y z
N CYS A 1 -9.10 50.80 4.96
CA CYS A 1 -8.90 50.07 3.69
C CYS A 1 -10.27 49.59 3.28
N ASP A 2 -10.95 50.36 2.44
CA ASP A 2 -12.28 49.97 1.98
C ASP A 2 -12.16 48.71 1.14
N PRO A 3 -12.91 47.63 1.43
CA PRO A 3 -13.14 46.61 0.42
C PRO A 3 -14.02 47.27 -0.64
N CYS A 4 -13.44 47.64 -1.78
CA CYS A 4 -14.22 47.95 -2.98
C CYS A 4 -14.97 46.67 -3.40
N THR A 5 -16.13 46.43 -2.79
CA THR A 5 -17.10 45.43 -3.22
C THR A 5 -17.82 45.96 -4.45
N THR A 6 -17.12 46.05 -5.57
CA THR A 6 -17.76 46.13 -6.88
C THR A 6 -17.97 44.71 -7.36
N TRP A 7 -19.18 44.22 -7.10
CA TRP A 7 -19.78 43.00 -7.62
C TRP A 7 -19.97 43.14 -9.14
N CYS A 8 -18.87 43.15 -9.88
CA CYS A 8 -18.93 42.92 -11.32
C CYS A 8 -18.99 41.41 -11.52
N ASP A 9 -20.18 40.91 -11.83
CA ASP A 9 -20.51 39.52 -12.16
C ASP A 9 -19.74 39.03 -13.40
N ALA A 10 -18.45 38.76 -13.26
CA ALA A 10 -17.68 38.02 -14.24
C ALA A 10 -17.52 36.58 -13.74
N ILE A 11 -18.31 35.66 -14.30
CA ILE A 11 -18.01 34.23 -14.22
C ILE A 11 -17.00 33.95 -15.32
N SER A 12 -15.82 33.43 -14.96
CA SER A 12 -14.83 33.01 -15.95
C SER A 12 -14.46 31.55 -15.77
N MET A 13 -14.21 30.88 -16.89
CA MET A 13 -13.86 29.47 -16.92
C MET A 13 -12.47 29.30 -17.51
N ARG A 14 -11.62 28.55 -16.82
CA ARG A 14 -10.26 28.21 -17.24
C ARG A 14 -10.12 26.70 -17.32
N MET A 15 -9.49 26.22 -18.39
CA MET A 15 -9.15 24.82 -18.58
C MET A 15 -7.64 24.70 -18.81
N GLY A 16 -7.02 23.64 -18.30
CA GLY A 16 -5.60 23.39 -18.49
C GLY A 16 -5.23 21.94 -18.18
N TYR A 17 -3.95 21.62 -18.37
CA TYR A 17 -3.37 20.32 -17.96
C TYR A 17 -2.49 20.53 -16.73
N TYR A 18 -2.52 19.55 -15.84
CA TYR A 18 -1.83 19.51 -14.56
C TYR A 18 -1.14 18.15 -14.41
N GLY A 19 0.18 18.15 -14.26
CA GLY A 19 0.95 16.96 -13.92
C GLY A 19 1.66 17.19 -12.59
N ASP A 20 1.59 16.20 -11.69
CA ASP A 20 2.26 16.23 -10.40
C ASP A 20 2.99 14.92 -10.13
N PHE A 21 4.13 15.07 -9.46
CA PHE A 21 5.05 14.02 -9.08
C PHE A 21 5.33 14.18 -7.59
N VAL A 22 4.84 13.23 -6.78
CA VAL A 22 5.08 13.21 -5.34
C VAL A 22 6.02 12.07 -5.01
N PHE A 23 7.17 12.39 -4.44
CA PHE A 23 8.22 11.45 -4.04
C PHE A 23 8.42 11.43 -2.51
N ASP A 24 9.04 10.39 -1.99
CA ASP A 24 9.51 10.27 -0.59
C ASP A 24 8.44 10.55 0.47
N ARG A 25 7.19 10.12 0.24
CA ARG A 25 6.13 10.32 1.24
C ARG A 25 6.27 9.32 2.38
N VAL A 26 6.52 9.81 3.59
CA VAL A 26 6.56 8.96 4.79
C VAL A 26 5.14 8.55 5.18
N LEU A 27 4.74 7.33 4.81
CA LEU A 27 3.46 6.74 5.22
C LEU A 27 3.61 5.98 6.53
N LYS A 28 2.67 6.18 7.45
CA LYS A 28 2.56 5.38 8.67
C LYS A 28 1.43 4.37 8.51
N THR A 29 1.69 3.12 8.88
CA THR A 29 0.68 2.07 8.89
C THR A 29 -0.37 2.32 9.98
N ASP A 30 -1.64 2.26 9.59
CA ASP A 30 -2.78 2.36 10.50
C ASP A 30 -3.45 0.98 10.59
N VAL A 31 -3.05 0.22 11.61
CA VAL A 31 -3.53 -1.15 11.86
C VAL A 31 -3.77 -1.33 13.36
N ASN A 32 -4.50 -2.37 13.74
CA ASN A 32 -4.69 -2.73 15.15
C ASN A 32 -3.36 -3.16 15.79
N LYS A 33 -3.23 -2.94 17.10
CA LYS A 33 -2.03 -3.35 17.88
C LYS A 33 -1.79 -4.85 17.85
N GLU A 34 -2.88 -5.60 17.77
CA GLU A 34 -2.88 -7.06 17.74
C GLU A 34 -3.66 -7.53 16.52
N PHE A 35 -3.31 -8.72 16.05
CA PHE A 35 -4.03 -9.44 15.00
C PHE A 35 -4.04 -10.93 15.32
N GLU A 36 -5.05 -11.62 14.81
CA GLU A 36 -5.21 -13.04 15.04
C GLU A 36 -4.38 -13.85 14.03
N MET A 37 -3.56 -14.76 14.55
CA MET A 37 -2.77 -15.71 13.77
C MET A 37 -2.48 -16.97 14.60
N GLY A 38 -1.74 -17.92 14.06
CA GLY A 38 -1.37 -19.15 14.76
C GLY A 38 -0.42 -18.88 15.93
N GLU A 39 -0.46 -19.77 16.92
CA GLU A 39 0.49 -19.76 18.04
C GLU A 39 1.93 -19.75 17.51
N ALA A 40 2.79 -18.93 18.13
CA ALA A 40 4.21 -18.92 17.79
C ALA A 40 4.82 -20.31 17.99
N LEU A 41 5.79 -20.66 17.14
CA LEU A 41 6.57 -21.88 17.33
C LEU A 41 7.21 -21.90 18.72
N ALA A 42 6.91 -22.94 19.50
CA ALA A 42 7.35 -23.09 20.87
C ALA A 42 8.48 -24.14 20.98
N GLY A 43 9.71 -23.78 20.61
CA GLY A 43 10.90 -24.59 20.90
C GLY A 43 12.02 -24.54 19.85
N ALA A 44 13.16 -25.16 20.18
CA ALA A 44 14.39 -25.15 19.38
C ALA A 44 14.45 -26.27 18.31
N SER A 45 13.45 -27.14 18.25
CA SER A 45 13.38 -28.28 17.32
C SER A 45 12.16 -28.17 16.39
N GLY A 46 12.35 -28.38 15.09
CA GLY A 46 11.39 -28.06 14.01
C GLY A 46 10.06 -28.84 13.97
N ASN A 47 9.62 -29.44 15.07
CA ASN A 47 8.39 -30.23 15.18
C ASN A 47 7.62 -29.94 16.48
N THR A 48 7.70 -28.71 17.00
CA THR A 48 7.05 -28.34 18.26
C THR A 48 5.53 -28.24 18.09
N THR A 49 4.84 -28.87 19.03
CA THR A 49 3.40 -29.17 19.14
C THR A 49 2.48 -27.94 19.34
N SER A 50 2.74 -26.82 18.68
CA SER A 50 1.79 -25.70 18.68
C SER A 50 0.54 -26.12 17.91
N THR A 51 -0.64 -25.92 18.49
CA THR A 51 -1.90 -26.24 17.82
C THR A 51 -2.14 -25.21 16.73
N LEU A 52 -1.74 -25.52 15.49
CA LEU A 52 -1.80 -24.58 14.37
C LEU A 52 -3.22 -24.32 13.86
N SER A 53 -4.23 -24.95 14.45
CA SER A 53 -5.66 -24.76 14.13
C SER A 53 -6.37 -23.77 15.05
N LYS A 54 -5.65 -23.14 15.99
CA LYS A 54 -6.21 -22.15 16.91
C LYS A 54 -5.69 -20.74 16.61
N LEU A 55 -6.61 -19.80 16.42
CA LEU A 55 -6.30 -18.37 16.36
C LEU A 55 -5.95 -17.85 17.75
N VAL A 56 -4.87 -17.07 17.81
CA VAL A 56 -4.40 -16.37 19.01
C VAL A 56 -4.05 -14.93 18.64
N GLU A 57 -4.40 -13.99 19.51
CA GLU A 57 -4.02 -12.59 19.37
C GLU A 57 -2.51 -12.44 19.53
N ARG A 58 -1.86 -11.83 18.53
CA ARG A 58 -0.42 -11.56 18.53
C ARG A 58 -0.15 -10.12 18.18
N THR A 59 0.96 -9.60 18.70
CA THR A 59 1.43 -8.26 18.35
C THR A 59 1.55 -8.12 16.84
N ASN A 60 0.92 -7.09 16.30
CA ASN A 60 0.90 -6.78 14.89
C ASN A 60 2.23 -6.12 14.48
N PRO A 61 3.05 -6.76 13.63
CA PRO A 61 4.36 -6.22 13.27
C PRO A 61 4.26 -4.93 12.45
N ALA A 62 3.15 -4.72 11.73
CA ALA A 62 2.88 -3.47 11.05
C ALA A 62 2.53 -2.34 12.02
N TYR A 63 2.13 -2.59 13.28
CA TYR A 63 1.65 -1.52 14.16
C TYR A 63 2.72 -0.44 14.39
N GLY A 64 2.40 0.79 14.00
CA GLY A 64 3.29 1.95 14.18
C GLY A 64 4.53 1.95 13.29
N LYS A 65 4.58 1.09 12.26
CA LYS A 65 5.66 1.09 11.27
C LYS A 65 5.46 2.18 10.21
N HIS A 66 6.54 2.45 9.50
CA HIS A 66 6.54 3.36 8.37
C HIS A 66 6.84 2.58 7.09
N MET A 67 6.23 3.01 5.99
CA MET A 67 6.71 2.63 4.66
C MET A 67 8.02 3.36 4.39
N GLN A 68 8.89 2.72 3.61
CA GLN A 68 10.21 3.27 3.29
C GLN A 68 10.10 4.30 2.18
N ASP A 69 9.27 4.01 1.18
CA ASP A 69 9.06 4.89 0.04
C ASP A 69 7.62 4.78 -0.45
N ALA A 70 7.10 5.90 -0.95
CA ALA A 70 5.80 6.00 -1.55
C ALA A 70 5.81 7.11 -2.59
N GLU A 71 5.65 6.71 -3.85
CA GLU A 71 5.59 7.61 -4.99
C GLU A 71 4.18 7.58 -5.60
N MET A 72 3.67 8.76 -5.97
CA MET A 72 2.41 8.90 -6.69
C MET A 72 2.60 9.84 -7.87
N PHE A 73 2.17 9.36 -9.03
CA PHE A 73 2.22 10.05 -10.30
C PHE A 73 0.80 10.38 -10.71
N THR A 74 0.49 11.65 -10.96
CA THR A 74 -0.85 12.07 -11.40
C THR A 74 -0.76 12.97 -12.60
N ASN A 75 -1.46 12.60 -13.68
CA ASN A 75 -1.65 13.44 -14.86
C ASN A 75 -3.14 13.72 -15.02
N ALA A 76 -3.54 14.99 -14.97
CA ALA A 76 -4.93 15.40 -14.98
C ALA A 76 -5.17 16.64 -15.84
N ALA A 77 -6.37 16.75 -16.40
CA ALA A 77 -6.91 18.02 -16.85
C ALA A 77 -7.56 18.74 -15.67
N CYS A 78 -7.36 20.05 -15.56
CA CYS A 78 -7.97 20.91 -14.56
C CYS A 78 -9.00 21.82 -15.23
N MET A 79 -10.16 21.93 -14.61
CA MET A 79 -11.18 22.93 -14.92
C MET A 79 -11.40 23.79 -13.69
N THR A 80 -11.33 25.11 -13.86
CA THR A 80 -11.55 26.09 -12.79
C THR A 80 -12.62 27.07 -13.21
N LEU A 81 -13.62 27.24 -12.35
CA LEU A 81 -14.68 28.22 -12.44
C LEU A 81 -14.43 29.31 -11.42
N ASN A 82 -14.13 30.51 -11.91
CA ASN A 82 -14.03 31.71 -11.11
C ASN A 82 -15.43 32.32 -10.94
N ILE A 83 -15.76 32.61 -9.70
CA ILE A 83 -17.02 33.21 -9.26
C ILE A 83 -16.67 34.47 -8.45
N TRP A 84 -17.26 35.59 -8.84
CA TRP A 84 -17.13 36.88 -8.14
C TRP A 84 -15.68 37.38 -7.98
N ASP A 85 -14.79 37.03 -8.92
CA ASP A 85 -13.38 37.47 -9.00
C ASP A 85 -12.49 37.09 -7.79
N ARG A 86 -13.04 36.40 -6.79
CA ARG A 86 -12.37 36.09 -5.51
C ARG A 86 -12.49 34.65 -5.08
N PHE A 87 -13.40 33.90 -5.68
CA PHE A 87 -13.63 32.50 -5.38
C PHE A 87 -13.44 31.68 -6.65
N ASP A 88 -12.66 30.61 -6.56
CA ASP A 88 -12.48 29.67 -7.64
C ASP A 88 -12.89 28.29 -7.14
N VAL A 89 -13.81 27.64 -7.83
CA VAL A 89 -14.05 26.20 -7.69
C VAL A 89 -13.29 25.50 -8.80
N PHE A 90 -12.57 24.45 -8.47
CA PHE A 90 -11.84 23.68 -9.46
C PHE A 90 -12.08 22.19 -9.28
N CYS A 91 -11.99 21.47 -10.39
CA CYS A 91 -11.90 20.02 -10.40
C CYS A 91 -10.77 19.58 -11.32
N THR A 92 -10.19 18.43 -10.98
CA THR A 92 -9.23 17.77 -11.86
C THR A 92 -9.74 16.39 -12.19
N LEU A 93 -9.61 15.99 -13.45
CA LEU A 93 -9.92 14.63 -13.93
C LEU A 93 -8.68 14.12 -14.64
N GLY A 94 -8.23 12.93 -14.26
CA GLY A 94 -6.96 12.43 -14.73
C GLY A 94 -6.77 10.96 -14.48
N ALA A 95 -5.51 10.56 -14.48
CA ALA A 95 -5.08 9.24 -14.13
C ALA A 95 -3.91 9.29 -13.14
N THR A 96 -3.92 8.34 -12.20
CA THR A 96 -2.91 8.16 -11.18
C THR A 96 -2.34 6.75 -11.25
N SER A 97 -1.03 6.65 -11.05
CA SER A 97 -0.32 5.41 -10.72
C SER A 97 0.60 5.66 -9.53
N GLY A 98 1.05 4.61 -8.86
CA GLY A 98 1.93 4.73 -7.71
C GLY A 98 2.81 3.52 -7.48
N TYR A 99 3.77 3.75 -6.60
CA TYR A 99 4.75 2.78 -6.13
C TYR A 99 4.82 2.87 -4.62
N LEU A 100 4.79 1.72 -3.93
CA LEU A 100 4.97 1.62 -2.48
C LEU A 100 6.07 0.61 -2.19
N LYS A 101 7.01 1.01 -1.33
CA LYS A 101 8.10 0.16 -0.85
C LYS A 101 8.12 0.17 0.67
N GLY A 102 8.31 -1.00 1.27
CA GLY A 102 8.47 -1.07 2.71
C GLY A 102 9.08 -2.36 3.18
N ASN A 103 9.41 -2.38 4.47
CA ASN A 103 9.73 -3.61 5.15
C ASN A 103 8.47 -4.49 5.20
N SER A 104 8.64 -5.79 5.03
CA SER A 104 7.56 -6.79 5.09
C SER A 104 6.72 -6.78 6.36
N ALA A 105 7.27 -6.31 7.47
CA ALA A 105 6.54 -6.02 8.69
C ALA A 105 5.41 -5.00 8.43
N SER A 106 5.66 -3.94 7.66
CA SER A 106 4.66 -2.93 7.29
C SER A 106 3.53 -3.48 6.40
N PHE A 107 3.76 -4.61 5.75
CA PHE A 107 2.79 -5.32 4.91
C PHE A 107 2.16 -6.55 5.61
N ASN A 108 2.49 -6.81 6.88
CA ASN A 108 2.05 -8.00 7.62
C ASN A 108 2.30 -9.31 6.87
N LEU A 109 3.52 -9.48 6.34
CA LEU A 109 3.94 -10.74 5.74
C LEU A 109 4.03 -11.84 6.80
N VAL A 110 3.24 -12.89 6.63
CA VAL A 110 3.18 -14.05 7.53
C VAL A 110 3.43 -15.35 6.78
N GLY A 111 4.00 -16.33 7.47
CA GLY A 111 4.29 -17.66 6.96
C GLY A 111 3.75 -18.75 7.89
N LEU A 112 3.49 -19.92 7.32
CA LEU A 112 3.18 -21.15 8.03
C LEU A 112 4.40 -22.06 8.01
N PHE A 113 5.00 -22.33 9.17
CA PHE A 113 6.13 -23.24 9.34
C PHE A 113 5.77 -24.37 10.30
N GLY A 114 6.19 -25.60 9.97
CA GLY A 114 6.17 -26.74 10.89
C GLY A 114 4.77 -27.25 11.23
N ASP A 115 3.89 -27.44 10.25
CA ASP A 115 2.54 -28.01 10.46
C ASP A 115 2.53 -29.53 10.70
N GLY A 116 3.71 -30.16 10.71
CA GLY A 116 3.89 -31.57 11.08
C GLY A 116 3.28 -32.54 10.07
N VAL A 117 2.79 -32.04 8.92
CA VAL A 117 2.23 -32.88 7.86
C VAL A 117 3.34 -33.18 6.85
N ASN A 118 3.77 -34.43 6.76
CA ASN A 118 4.58 -34.90 5.64
C ASN A 118 3.69 -35.00 4.38
N ALA A 119 3.34 -33.87 3.78
CA ALA A 119 2.48 -33.81 2.61
C ALA A 119 2.87 -32.70 1.64
N THR A 120 2.41 -32.85 0.40
CA THR A 120 2.54 -31.85 -0.68
C THR A 120 1.73 -30.57 -0.45
N LYS A 121 0.91 -30.52 0.60
CA LYS A 121 0.03 -29.40 0.98
C LYS A 121 -0.11 -29.35 2.51
N PRO A 122 -0.27 -28.15 3.09
CA PRO A 122 -0.52 -28.03 4.51
C PRO A 122 -1.90 -28.58 4.91
N ALA A 123 -2.10 -28.86 6.19
CA ALA A 123 -3.44 -29.20 6.68
C ALA A 123 -4.42 -28.02 6.48
N ALA A 124 -5.68 -28.32 6.15
CA ALA A 124 -6.69 -27.32 5.78
C ALA A 124 -6.99 -26.30 6.88
N ASP A 125 -6.78 -26.69 8.13
CA ASP A 125 -6.97 -25.90 9.34
C ASP A 125 -5.68 -25.23 9.83
N SER A 126 -4.54 -25.39 9.15
CA SER A 126 -3.26 -24.80 9.56
C SER A 126 -3.18 -23.31 9.32
N ILE A 127 -2.95 -22.55 10.39
CA ILE A 127 -2.91 -21.09 10.41
C ILE A 127 -1.44 -20.61 10.41
N PRO A 128 -1.09 -19.58 9.61
CA PRO A 128 0.24 -18.97 9.63
C PRO A 128 0.69 -18.59 11.06
N ASN A 129 1.89 -19.01 11.43
CA ASN A 129 2.43 -18.92 12.80
C ASN A 129 3.73 -18.12 12.92
N VAL A 130 4.31 -17.69 11.78
CA VAL A 130 5.55 -16.91 11.73
C VAL A 130 5.28 -15.56 11.08
N GLN A 131 5.89 -14.51 11.65
CA GLN A 131 5.92 -13.17 11.07
C GLN A 131 7.26 -12.97 10.38
N LEU A 132 7.23 -12.63 9.09
CA LEU A 132 8.43 -12.42 8.29
C LEU A 132 8.73 -10.92 8.26
N ASN A 133 9.50 -10.42 9.22
CA ASN A 133 9.69 -8.98 9.48
C ASN A 133 11.04 -8.41 8.97
N GLN A 134 11.83 -9.21 8.25
CA GLN A 134 13.18 -8.83 7.78
C GLN A 134 13.27 -9.00 6.27
N SER A 135 12.45 -8.25 5.54
CA SER A 135 12.29 -8.45 4.10
C SER A 135 11.78 -7.17 3.44
N VAL A 136 11.88 -7.11 2.11
CA VAL A 136 11.41 -5.97 1.32
C VAL A 136 10.18 -6.41 0.54
N VAL A 137 9.16 -5.57 0.56
CA VAL A 137 7.96 -5.71 -0.27
C VAL A 137 7.84 -4.46 -1.12
N GLU A 138 7.63 -4.68 -2.41
CA GLU A 138 7.40 -3.62 -3.39
C GLU A 138 6.06 -3.84 -4.08
N LEU A 139 5.34 -2.76 -4.30
CA LEU A 139 4.02 -2.78 -4.87
C LEU A 139 3.94 -1.68 -5.93
N TYR A 140 3.61 -2.09 -7.15
CA TYR A 140 3.38 -1.21 -8.29
C TYR A 140 1.90 -1.24 -8.62
N THR A 141 1.32 -0.05 -8.84
CA THR A 141 -0.08 0.05 -9.24
C THR A 141 -0.23 0.34 -10.72
N ASP A 142 -1.35 -0.10 -11.30
CA ASP A 142 -1.74 0.32 -12.63
C ASP A 142 -2.13 1.81 -12.66
N THR A 143 -2.27 2.32 -13.88
CA THR A 143 -2.75 3.68 -14.12
C THR A 143 -4.27 3.67 -14.14
N THR A 144 -4.91 4.32 -13.16
CA THR A 144 -6.38 4.38 -13.06
C THR A 144 -6.88 5.79 -12.99
N PHE A 145 -8.17 5.93 -13.27
CA PHE A 145 -8.87 7.21 -13.15
C PHE A 145 -8.72 7.80 -11.74
N ALA A 146 -8.35 9.09 -11.72
CA ALA A 146 -8.24 9.91 -10.54
C ALA A 146 -9.05 11.19 -10.73
N TRP A 147 -9.65 11.66 -9.65
CA TRP A 147 -10.37 12.93 -9.66
C TRP A 147 -10.07 13.72 -8.39
N SER A 148 -10.18 15.03 -8.51
CA SER A 148 -10.17 15.90 -7.36
C SER A 148 -11.15 17.04 -7.52
N VAL A 149 -11.63 17.57 -6.40
CA VAL A 149 -12.44 18.78 -6.33
C VAL A 149 -11.86 19.67 -5.26
N GLY A 150 -11.91 20.98 -5.50
CA GLY A 150 -11.40 21.94 -4.56
C GLY A 150 -11.98 23.31 -4.77
N ALA A 151 -11.70 24.18 -3.81
CA ALA A 151 -12.04 25.57 -3.87
C ALA A 151 -10.87 26.39 -3.34
N ARG A 152 -10.68 27.59 -3.89
CA ARG A 152 -9.75 28.59 -3.36
C ARG A 152 -10.45 29.94 -3.29
N ALA A 153 -10.12 30.72 -2.28
CA ALA A 153 -10.75 32.01 -2.02
C ALA A 153 -9.71 33.03 -1.56
N ALA A 154 -9.87 34.28 -1.98
CA ALA A 154 -9.23 35.42 -1.33
C ALA A 154 -10.00 35.74 -0.04
N LEU A 155 -9.37 35.52 1.11
CA LEU A 155 -9.96 35.78 2.42
C LEU A 155 -9.85 37.25 2.82
N TRP A 156 -8.76 37.90 2.40
CA TRP A 156 -8.50 39.29 2.73
C TRP A 156 -7.61 39.94 1.68
N GLU A 157 -7.92 41.19 1.38
CA GLU A 157 -7.12 42.04 0.48
C GLU A 157 -6.94 43.40 1.13
N CYS A 158 -5.71 43.91 1.09
CA CYS A 158 -5.39 45.28 1.50
C CYS A 158 -4.28 45.84 0.62
N GLY A 159 -4.64 46.79 -0.24
CA GLY A 159 -3.70 47.35 -1.21
C GLY A 159 -3.14 46.27 -2.13
N CYS A 160 -1.83 46.04 -2.06
CA CYS A 160 -1.14 45.03 -2.87
C CYS A 160 -1.03 43.66 -2.19
N ALA A 161 -1.52 43.50 -0.96
CA ALA A 161 -1.45 42.25 -0.20
C ALA A 161 -2.75 41.44 -0.33
N THR A 162 -2.64 40.14 -0.60
CA THR A 162 -3.78 39.21 -0.66
C THR A 162 -3.48 37.96 0.17
N LEU A 163 -4.37 37.67 1.12
CA LEU A 163 -4.40 36.41 1.87
C LEU A 163 -5.42 35.48 1.21
N GLY A 164 -4.98 34.33 0.74
CA GLY A 164 -5.82 33.30 0.13
C GLY A 164 -5.80 32.00 0.91
N ALA A 165 -6.90 31.26 0.86
CA ALA A 165 -6.98 29.89 1.34
C ALA A 165 -7.44 28.97 0.21
N SER A 166 -7.02 27.71 0.24
CA SER A 166 -7.52 26.68 -0.66
C SER A 166 -7.69 25.36 0.04
N PHE A 167 -8.63 24.58 -0.48
CA PHE A 167 -8.97 23.26 -0.01
C PHE A 167 -9.19 22.35 -1.21
N GLN A 168 -8.69 21.12 -1.14
CA GLN A 168 -8.81 20.14 -2.20
C GLN A 168 -8.97 18.75 -1.59
N TYR A 169 -9.86 17.97 -2.20
CA TYR A 169 -10.02 16.55 -1.96
C TYR A 169 -9.70 15.79 -3.24
N ALA A 170 -8.79 14.83 -3.16
CA ALA A 170 -8.43 13.96 -4.28
C ALA A 170 -8.70 12.49 -3.92
N GLN A 171 -9.14 11.74 -4.92
CA GLN A 171 -9.41 10.31 -4.78
C GLN A 171 -9.02 9.55 -6.06
N SER A 172 -8.46 8.36 -5.87
CA SER A 172 -8.24 7.36 -6.92
C SER A 172 -8.33 5.95 -6.34
N LYS A 173 -8.50 4.94 -7.19
CA LYS A 173 -8.53 3.53 -6.78
C LYS A 173 -7.67 2.68 -7.74
N PRO A 174 -6.34 2.88 -7.76
CA PRO A 174 -5.48 2.07 -8.60
C PRO A 174 -5.45 0.61 -8.13
N LYS A 175 -5.47 -0.30 -9.10
CA LYS A 175 -5.25 -1.73 -8.87
C LYS A 175 -3.77 -2.00 -8.77
N ILE A 176 -3.42 -3.08 -8.08
CA ILE A 176 -2.03 -3.52 -7.98
C ILE A 176 -1.73 -4.30 -9.26
N GLU A 177 -0.71 -3.86 -9.99
CA GLU A 177 -0.25 -4.53 -11.21
C GLU A 177 0.86 -5.53 -10.89
N GLU A 178 1.77 -5.18 -9.98
CA GLU A 178 2.87 -6.04 -9.59
C GLU A 178 3.10 -5.96 -8.08
N LEU A 179 3.23 -7.13 -7.45
CA LEU A 179 3.60 -7.27 -6.05
C LEU A 179 4.86 -8.14 -5.97
N ASN A 180 5.96 -7.54 -5.53
CA ASN A 180 7.24 -8.22 -5.34
C ASN A 180 7.48 -8.41 -3.85
N VAL A 181 7.84 -9.63 -3.48
CA VAL A 181 8.21 -9.98 -2.11
C VAL A 181 9.59 -10.60 -2.16
N LEU A 182 10.55 -9.93 -1.53
CA LEU A 182 11.92 -10.41 -1.37
C LEU A 182 12.16 -10.63 0.12
N CYS A 183 11.96 -11.87 0.57
CA CYS A 183 12.22 -12.29 1.94
C CYS A 183 13.27 -13.39 2.01
N ASN A 184 13.99 -13.48 3.13
CA ASN A 184 14.96 -14.55 3.37
C ASN A 184 14.34 -15.96 3.20
N ALA A 185 13.01 -16.06 3.26
CA ALA A 185 12.26 -17.31 3.17
C ALA A 185 11.63 -17.62 1.82
N ALA A 186 11.38 -16.60 1.01
CA ALA A 186 10.66 -16.71 -0.23
C ALA A 186 10.92 -15.47 -1.08
N GLU A 187 11.12 -15.70 -2.37
CA GLU A 187 11.15 -14.66 -3.37
C GLU A 187 10.07 -14.97 -4.40
N PHE A 188 9.15 -14.03 -4.61
CA PHE A 188 8.12 -14.18 -5.62
C PHE A 188 7.59 -12.83 -6.10
N THR A 189 7.14 -12.85 -7.35
CA THR A 189 6.42 -11.76 -7.99
C THR A 189 5.03 -12.24 -8.37
N ILE A 190 4.03 -11.41 -8.06
CA ILE A 190 2.65 -11.65 -8.48
C ILE A 190 2.24 -10.55 -9.45
N ASN A 191 1.89 -10.95 -10.67
CA ASN A 191 1.27 -10.07 -11.64
C ASN A 191 -0.24 -10.04 -11.40
N LYS A 192 -0.82 -8.85 -11.27
CA LYS A 192 -2.24 -8.60 -11.00
C LYS A 192 -2.75 -9.42 -9.80
N PRO A 193 -2.15 -9.23 -8.61
CA PRO A 193 -2.48 -10.05 -7.45
C PRO A 193 -3.98 -9.99 -7.13
N LYS A 194 -4.52 -11.19 -6.85
CA LYS A 194 -5.87 -11.38 -6.35
C LYS A 194 -5.81 -11.93 -4.95
N GLY A 195 -6.77 -11.53 -4.12
CA GLY A 195 -6.79 -11.92 -2.72
C GLY A 195 -8.20 -11.95 -2.13
N TYR A 196 -8.27 -12.28 -0.85
CA TYR A 196 -9.51 -12.38 -0.10
C TYR A 196 -9.71 -11.13 0.75
N VAL A 197 -10.81 -10.42 0.54
CA VAL A 197 -11.17 -9.23 1.32
C VAL A 197 -11.90 -9.66 2.59
N GLY A 198 -11.40 -9.25 3.77
CA GLY A 198 -12.05 -9.50 5.06
C GLY A 198 -12.13 -10.98 5.50
N LYS A 199 -11.34 -11.87 4.89
CA LYS A 199 -11.35 -13.30 5.22
C LYS A 199 -10.29 -13.60 6.28
N GLU A 200 -10.70 -14.22 7.39
CA GLU A 200 -9.81 -14.70 8.46
C GLU A 200 -8.93 -15.89 8.04
N PHE A 201 -7.89 -16.18 8.82
CA PHE A 201 -7.03 -17.33 8.58
C PHE A 201 -7.73 -18.61 9.06
N PRO A 202 -7.43 -19.78 8.46
CA PRO A 202 -6.58 -19.96 7.29
C PRO A 202 -7.29 -19.56 5.98
N LEU A 203 -6.49 -19.24 4.97
CA LEU A 203 -7.00 -19.09 3.60
C LEU A 203 -7.28 -20.48 3.00
N ASP A 204 -8.09 -20.52 1.95
CA ASP A 204 -8.45 -21.79 1.30
C ASP A 204 -7.20 -22.50 0.73
N LEU A 205 -7.22 -23.84 0.71
CA LEU A 205 -6.18 -24.68 0.11
C LEU A 205 -6.10 -24.56 -1.42
N THR A 206 -6.87 -23.67 -2.04
CA THR A 206 -6.76 -23.23 -3.45
C THR A 206 -6.19 -21.81 -3.61
N ALA A 207 -6.02 -21.03 -2.51
CA ALA A 207 -5.45 -19.69 -2.53
C ALA A 207 -4.07 -19.65 -3.21
N GLY A 208 -3.82 -18.67 -4.09
CA GLY A 208 -2.56 -18.56 -4.84
C GLY A 208 -2.43 -19.53 -6.03
N THR A 209 -3.50 -20.25 -6.39
CA THR A 209 -3.60 -21.06 -7.63
C THR A 209 -4.70 -20.50 -8.53
N ASP A 210 -4.73 -20.93 -9.80
CA ASP A 210 -5.80 -20.60 -10.75
C ASP A 210 -7.18 -21.16 -10.33
N ALA A 211 -7.22 -22.11 -9.41
CA ALA A 211 -8.46 -22.68 -8.87
C ALA A 211 -9.03 -21.86 -7.70
N ALA A 212 -8.36 -20.79 -7.25
CA ALA A 212 -8.85 -19.94 -6.17
C ALA A 212 -10.18 -19.29 -6.54
N THR A 213 -11.21 -19.51 -5.73
CA THR A 213 -12.52 -18.87 -5.89
C THR A 213 -12.75 -17.81 -4.82
N GLY A 214 -13.65 -16.86 -5.06
CA GLY A 214 -13.97 -15.80 -4.11
C GLY A 214 -12.92 -14.69 -3.96
N THR A 215 -11.90 -14.67 -4.82
CA THR A 215 -10.85 -13.64 -4.80
C THR A 215 -11.27 -12.36 -5.54
N LYS A 216 -10.75 -11.22 -5.11
CA LYS A 216 -10.88 -9.91 -5.78
C LYS A 216 -9.52 -9.38 -6.19
N ASP A 217 -9.49 -8.55 -7.24
CA ASP A 217 -8.29 -7.80 -7.62
C ASP A 217 -7.83 -6.94 -6.44
N ALA A 218 -6.54 -7.00 -6.14
CA ALA A 218 -5.98 -6.17 -5.10
C ALA A 218 -5.90 -4.72 -5.60
N SER A 219 -6.35 -3.77 -4.77
CA SER A 219 -6.43 -2.36 -5.12
C SER A 219 -6.15 -1.49 -3.91
N ILE A 220 -5.78 -0.24 -4.15
CA ILE A 220 -5.50 0.73 -3.11
C ILE A 220 -6.48 1.89 -3.27
N ASN A 221 -7.31 2.11 -2.26
CA ASN A 221 -8.13 3.30 -2.13
C ASN A 221 -7.24 4.45 -1.67
N TYR A 222 -7.00 5.41 -2.56
CA TYR A 222 -6.26 6.63 -2.26
C TYR A 222 -7.21 7.77 -1.93
N HIS A 223 -6.97 8.45 -0.81
CA HIS A 223 -7.69 9.65 -0.41
C HIS A 223 -6.72 10.69 0.09
N GLU A 224 -6.84 11.92 -0.39
CA GLU A 224 -6.02 13.03 0.08
C GLU A 224 -6.84 14.28 0.34
N TRP A 225 -6.71 14.81 1.55
CA TRP A 225 -7.18 16.14 1.91
C TRP A 225 -6.01 17.11 1.91
N GLN A 226 -6.14 18.21 1.18
CA GLN A 226 -5.17 19.28 1.18
C GLN A 226 -5.84 20.59 1.61
N ALA A 227 -5.22 21.30 2.53
CA ALA A 227 -5.61 22.64 2.93
C ALA A 227 -4.38 23.54 2.89
N SER A 228 -4.51 24.74 2.33
CA SER A 228 -3.43 25.72 2.34
C SER A 228 -3.90 27.12 2.61
N LEU A 229 -3.00 27.90 3.20
CA LEU A 229 -3.13 29.33 3.42
C LEU A 229 -1.90 30.00 2.82
N SER A 230 -2.09 31.07 2.07
CA SER A 230 -1.00 31.78 1.41
C SER A 230 -1.20 33.28 1.48
N LEU A 231 -0.11 34.03 1.71
CA LEU A 231 -0.05 35.47 1.65
C LEU A 231 0.81 35.87 0.45
N SER A 232 0.27 36.72 -0.40
CA SER A 232 0.97 37.26 -1.57
C SER A 232 1.00 38.78 -1.54
N TYR A 233 2.02 39.37 -2.16
CA TYR A 233 2.15 40.82 -2.28
C TYR A 233 2.55 41.20 -3.71
N ARG A 234 1.80 42.09 -4.36
CA ARG A 234 2.07 42.54 -5.73
C ARG A 234 3.12 43.66 -5.76
N LEU A 235 4.28 43.40 -6.35
CA LEU A 235 5.38 44.33 -6.60
C LEU A 235 5.49 44.63 -8.11
N ASN A 236 4.62 45.50 -8.63
CA ASN A 236 4.58 45.88 -10.05
C ASN A 236 4.47 44.66 -11.00
N MET A 237 5.59 44.11 -11.48
CA MET A 237 5.65 42.92 -12.35
C MET A 237 5.82 41.58 -11.58
N PHE A 238 6.21 41.61 -10.31
CA PHE A 238 6.44 40.41 -9.49
C PHE A 238 5.36 40.25 -8.43
N THR A 239 4.93 39.02 -8.14
CA THR A 239 4.02 38.74 -7.03
C THR A 239 4.63 37.64 -6.16
N PRO A 240 5.56 37.95 -5.24
CA PRO A 240 6.01 36.98 -4.25
C PRO A 240 4.83 36.47 -3.42
N TYR A 241 4.89 35.18 -3.06
CA TYR A 241 3.95 34.57 -2.14
C TYR A 241 4.69 33.66 -1.14
N ILE A 242 4.12 33.56 0.04
CA ILE A 242 4.50 32.58 1.06
C ILE A 242 3.23 31.83 1.46
N GLY A 243 3.32 30.53 1.69
CA GLY A 243 2.17 29.76 2.11
C GLY A 243 2.54 28.53 2.93
N VAL A 244 1.56 28.07 3.69
CA VAL A 244 1.60 26.81 4.42
C VAL A 244 0.58 25.89 3.77
N LYS A 245 0.99 24.66 3.49
CA LYS A 245 0.12 23.60 2.98
C LYS A 245 0.15 22.43 3.95
N TRP A 246 -1.03 22.02 4.40
CA TRP A 246 -1.27 20.79 5.11
C TRP A 246 -1.85 19.78 4.14
N SER A 247 -1.33 18.56 4.16
CA SER A 247 -1.90 17.42 3.42
C SER A 247 -2.00 16.21 4.34
N ARG A 248 -3.12 15.49 4.24
CA ARG A 248 -3.30 14.16 4.83
C ARG A 248 -3.73 13.20 3.75
N ALA A 249 -2.88 12.23 3.48
CA ALA A 249 -3.15 11.14 2.56
C ALA A 249 -3.38 9.82 3.30
N SER A 250 -4.27 8.99 2.76
CA SER A 250 -4.58 7.65 3.23
C SER A 250 -4.54 6.68 2.06
N PHE A 251 -3.97 5.50 2.30
CA PHE A 251 -3.92 4.38 1.37
C PHE A 251 -4.54 3.19 2.08
N ASP A 252 -5.64 2.67 1.56
CA ASP A 252 -6.37 1.53 2.15
C ASP A 252 -6.52 0.39 1.12
N SER A 253 -6.10 -0.81 1.49
CA SER A 253 -6.19 -2.01 0.66
C SER A 253 -7.33 -2.95 1.07
N ASP A 254 -8.40 -2.45 1.71
CA ASP A 254 -9.60 -3.19 2.13
C ASP A 254 -9.27 -4.43 3.00
N THR A 255 -8.15 -4.42 3.74
CA THR A 255 -7.64 -5.59 4.50
C THR A 255 -7.52 -6.86 3.63
N ILE A 256 -7.16 -6.70 2.36
CA ILE A 256 -7.00 -7.83 1.44
C ILE A 256 -5.85 -8.75 1.87
N ARG A 257 -6.08 -10.05 1.82
CA ARG A 257 -5.05 -11.08 2.05
C ARG A 257 -4.70 -11.77 0.75
N ILE A 258 -3.43 -11.70 0.38
CA ILE A 258 -2.89 -12.28 -0.86
C ILE A 258 -2.02 -13.47 -0.48
N ALA A 259 -2.27 -14.62 -1.10
CA ALA A 259 -1.47 -15.81 -0.91
C ALA A 259 -0.32 -15.85 -1.92
N GLN A 260 0.81 -16.46 -1.52
CA GLN A 260 1.91 -16.73 -2.43
C GLN A 260 1.42 -17.56 -3.63
N PRO A 261 1.89 -17.28 -4.86
CA PRO A 261 1.61 -18.11 -6.02
C PRO A 261 2.13 -19.53 -5.81
N ARG A 262 1.32 -20.52 -6.17
CA ARG A 262 1.72 -21.93 -6.12
C ARG A 262 1.09 -22.74 -7.24
N LEU A 263 1.73 -23.86 -7.54
CA LEU A 263 1.21 -24.83 -8.48
C LEU A 263 0.12 -25.69 -7.83
N VAL A 264 -0.84 -26.13 -8.63
CA VAL A 264 -1.92 -27.05 -8.18
C VAL A 264 -1.34 -28.38 -7.70
N THR A 265 -0.25 -28.80 -8.36
CA THR A 265 0.56 -29.98 -8.06
C THR A 265 2.04 -29.58 -8.06
N PRO A 266 2.81 -29.91 -7.03
CA PRO A 266 4.26 -29.67 -7.03
C PRO A 266 4.92 -30.38 -8.21
N VAL A 267 5.84 -29.71 -8.90
CA VAL A 267 6.61 -30.29 -10.01
C VAL A 267 7.93 -30.89 -9.50
N VAL A 268 8.48 -30.33 -8.42
CA VAL A 268 9.66 -30.83 -7.71
C VAL A 268 9.44 -30.62 -6.21
N ASP A 269 9.81 -31.60 -5.38
CA ASP A 269 9.78 -31.50 -3.91
C ASP A 269 10.95 -30.62 -3.39
N ILE A 270 11.10 -29.42 -3.93
CA ILE A 270 12.06 -28.44 -3.42
C ILE A 270 11.35 -27.65 -2.32
N THR A 271 11.61 -28.03 -1.08
CA THR A 271 11.38 -27.18 0.07
C THR A 271 12.37 -26.01 -0.01
N THR A 272 11.87 -24.78 0.18
CA THR A 272 12.57 -23.51 -0.02
C THR A 272 14.08 -23.50 0.26
N LEU A 273 14.86 -22.96 -0.69
CA LEU A 273 16.32 -22.79 -0.63
C LEU A 273 16.71 -21.66 0.36
N ASN A 274 16.63 -21.96 1.66
CA ASN A 274 17.46 -21.33 2.68
C ASN A 274 17.71 -22.33 3.82
N PRO A 275 18.93 -22.84 4.02
CA PRO A 275 19.22 -23.85 5.04
C PRO A 275 18.97 -23.36 6.48
N THR A 276 18.81 -22.06 6.71
CA THR A 276 18.38 -21.54 8.03
C THR A 276 16.90 -21.73 8.34
N ILE A 277 16.07 -22.02 7.32
CA ILE A 277 14.61 -22.18 7.46
C ILE A 277 14.21 -23.65 7.66
N ALA A 278 15.05 -24.59 7.23
CA ALA A 278 14.92 -26.00 7.59
C ALA A 278 15.09 -26.25 9.11
N GLY A 279 15.49 -25.23 9.88
CA GLY A 279 15.74 -25.33 11.31
C GLY A 279 16.87 -26.32 11.62
N CYS A 280 16.79 -26.98 12.78
CA CYS A 280 17.74 -28.01 13.21
C CYS A 280 17.60 -29.36 12.45
N GLY A 281 16.92 -29.38 11.30
CA GLY A 281 16.78 -30.58 10.48
C GLY A 281 18.13 -31.01 9.92
N SER A 282 18.45 -32.29 10.04
CA SER A 282 19.65 -32.87 9.43
C SER A 282 19.56 -32.76 7.90
N VAL A 283 20.48 -32.01 7.28
CA VAL A 283 20.67 -32.09 5.83
C VAL A 283 21.40 -33.40 5.53
N ALA A 284 20.72 -34.31 4.86
CA ALA A 284 21.22 -35.66 4.61
C ALA A 284 22.16 -35.73 3.39
N GLY A 285 22.94 -36.81 3.31
CA GLY A 285 23.90 -37.02 2.23
C GLY A 285 23.23 -37.36 0.89
N ALA A 286 24.03 -37.46 -0.17
CA ALA A 286 23.58 -37.90 -1.47
C ALA A 286 22.74 -39.19 -1.42
N ASN A 287 21.54 -39.18 -1.99
CA ASN A 287 20.60 -40.31 -1.97
C ASN A 287 20.19 -40.78 -0.56
N THR A 288 20.16 -39.83 0.39
CA THR A 288 19.69 -40.04 1.77
C THR A 288 18.56 -39.06 2.07
N GLU A 289 17.63 -39.45 2.94
CA GLU A 289 16.44 -38.65 3.28
C GLU A 289 16.83 -37.35 4.01
N GLY A 290 16.77 -36.21 3.31
CA GLY A 290 17.16 -34.87 3.79
C GLY A 290 18.23 -34.13 2.95
N GLN A 291 18.63 -34.67 1.79
CA GLN A 291 19.66 -34.04 0.94
C GLN A 291 19.26 -32.69 0.35
N ILE A 292 20.09 -31.67 0.52
CA ILE A 292 20.01 -30.41 -0.26
C ILE A 292 20.77 -30.60 -1.57
N SER A 293 20.10 -30.41 -2.71
CA SER A 293 20.67 -30.47 -4.05
C SER A 293 20.58 -29.10 -4.73
N ASP A 294 21.75 -28.64 -5.19
CA ASP A 294 22.14 -27.44 -5.95
C ASP A 294 21.64 -26.05 -5.54
N THR A 295 22.63 -25.15 -5.45
CA THR A 295 22.55 -23.74 -5.09
C THR A 295 22.68 -22.89 -6.36
N MET A 296 21.82 -21.88 -6.49
CA MET A 296 22.08 -20.74 -7.37
C MET A 296 22.10 -19.49 -6.49
N GLN A 297 23.27 -18.85 -6.46
CA GLN A 297 23.49 -17.56 -5.83
C GLN A 297 23.12 -16.45 -6.83
N ILE A 298 22.29 -15.50 -6.39
CA ILE A 298 22.41 -14.05 -6.65
C ILE A 298 22.04 -13.35 -5.33
#